data_AF-A0A1V5FRU2-F1
#
_entry.id   AF-A0A1V5FRU2-F1
#
_cell.length_a   1.000
_cell.length_b   1.000
_cell.length_c   1.000
_cell.angle_alpha   90.00
_cell.angle_beta   90.00
_cell.angle_gamma   90.00
#
_symmetry.space_group_name_H-M   'P 1'
#
loop_
_entity.id
_entity.type
_entity.pdbx_description
1 polymer ?
#
loop_
_entity_poly.entity_id
_entity_poly.type
_entity_poly.pdbx_seq_one_letter_code
_entity_poly.pdbx_strand_id
1 'polypeptide(L)'
;MLAALERSGKAENTLILYLGDHGPDFLRGKRTCYEAGVRVPMIAQWAGRWKPGQVCEELVSTIDLAPSFLSAAQAPPLERTAGQSLLPLLDGGEPEWRRFLFTEFHTHAAKPNFYPQRAVRDARYKLIENLMPGVENPGYDFTNKEFDSVPAAVEAAPPEVREAYRRMKTPPRYELYDLRTDPYEFRDLSESPEHAAALAELAKALDEWRHDSQDPLLDAEALDRLREEVCQFSKKKDAKAHKWAYPEYFFRS
;
A
#
# COMPACT_ATOMS: atom_id res chain seq x y z
N MET A 1 23.07 7.80 16.08
CA MET A 1 23.07 6.32 15.94
C MET A 1 24.31 5.83 15.20
N LEU A 2 24.53 6.20 13.93
CA LEU A 2 25.66 5.71 13.12
C LEU A 2 27.03 5.90 13.78
N ALA A 3 27.33 7.11 14.27
CA ALA A 3 28.58 7.37 15.00
C ALA A 3 28.77 6.50 16.26
N ALA A 4 27.68 6.02 16.88
CA ALA A 4 27.78 5.10 18.01
C ALA A 4 28.13 3.66 17.56
N LEU A 5 27.61 3.22 16.41
CA LEU A 5 28.00 1.93 15.82
C LEU A 5 29.48 1.94 15.42
N GLU A 6 29.96 3.02 14.80
CA GLU A 6 31.37 3.21 14.45
C GLU A 6 32.27 3.15 15.69
N ARG A 7 31.98 3.95 16.72
CA ARG A 7 32.77 3.92 17.98
C ARG A 7 32.77 2.57 18.68
N SER A 8 31.72 1.77 18.50
CA SER A 8 31.63 0.43 19.09
C SER A 8 32.40 -0.65 18.30
N GLY A 9 32.92 -0.33 17.12
CA GLY A 9 33.56 -1.28 16.22
C GLY A 9 32.59 -2.28 15.56
N LYS A 10 31.27 -2.04 15.62
CA LYS A 10 30.24 -2.96 15.12
C LYS A 10 29.69 -2.61 13.75
N ALA A 11 30.10 -1.47 13.18
CA ALA A 11 29.52 -0.92 11.95
C ALA A 11 29.59 -1.89 10.75
N GLU A 12 30.72 -2.58 10.56
CA GLU A 12 30.90 -3.51 9.43
C GLU A 12 29.99 -4.74 9.51
N ASN A 13 29.66 -5.19 10.72
CA ASN A 13 28.80 -6.35 10.98
C ASN A 13 27.38 -5.95 11.41
N THR A 14 26.89 -4.81 10.95
CA THR A 14 25.52 -4.34 11.24
C THR A 14 24.80 -4.02 9.93
N LEU A 15 23.69 -4.72 9.68
CA LEU A 15 22.71 -4.31 8.68
C LEU A 15 21.85 -3.20 9.29
N ILE A 16 21.80 -2.06 8.61
CA ILE A 16 20.97 -0.90 8.97
C ILE A 16 19.91 -0.73 7.89
N LEU A 17 18.65 -0.62 8.30
CA LEU A 17 17.52 -0.33 7.43
C LEU A 17 16.81 0.93 7.92
N TYR A 18 16.57 1.87 7.01
CA TYR A 18 15.73 3.04 7.22
C TYR A 18 14.53 2.96 6.28
N LEU A 19 13.33 3.14 6.81
CA LEU A 19 12.10 3.08 6.03
C LEU A 19 10.97 3.95 6.61
N GLY A 20 9.99 4.28 5.77
CA GLY A 20 8.67 4.72 6.20
C GLY A 20 7.71 3.54 6.34
N ASP A 21 6.72 3.62 7.23
CA ASP A 21 5.66 2.62 7.36
C ASP A 21 4.52 2.85 6.35
N HIS A 22 4.24 4.12 6.04
CA HIS A 22 3.30 4.56 5.03
C HIS A 22 3.66 5.98 4.54
N GLY A 23 2.95 6.44 3.51
CA GLY A 23 3.04 7.80 2.98
C GLY A 23 2.63 8.91 3.96
N PRO A 24 2.75 10.20 3.57
CA PRO A 24 2.44 11.32 4.44
C PRO A 24 0.93 11.40 4.73
N ASP A 25 0.56 12.06 5.82
CA ASP A 25 -0.84 12.20 6.26
C ASP A 25 -1.58 13.32 5.50
N PHE A 26 -1.58 13.24 4.17
CA PHE A 26 -2.28 14.15 3.25
C PHE A 26 -3.34 13.39 2.45
N LEU A 27 -4.23 14.13 1.75
CA LEU A 27 -5.09 13.54 0.73
C LEU A 27 -4.24 12.77 -0.29
N ARG A 28 -4.75 11.61 -0.73
CA ARG A 28 -4.04 10.61 -1.55
C ARG A 28 -2.78 10.01 -0.91
N GLY A 29 -2.46 10.36 0.34
CA GLY A 29 -1.37 9.80 1.12
C GLY A 29 -1.83 8.63 1.98
N LYS A 30 -1.39 8.62 3.24
CA LYS A 30 -1.75 7.63 4.27
C LYS A 30 -3.25 7.28 4.22
N ARG A 31 -3.59 5.99 4.37
CA ARG A 31 -4.96 5.42 4.31
C ARG A 31 -5.56 5.34 2.91
N THR A 32 -4.70 5.25 1.90
CA THR A 32 -5.12 5.01 0.52
C THR A 32 -4.15 4.04 -0.15
N CYS A 33 -4.57 3.46 -1.26
CA CYS A 33 -3.70 2.65 -2.11
C CYS A 33 -2.95 3.46 -3.19
N TYR A 34 -3.06 4.79 -3.23
CA TYR A 34 -2.29 5.64 -4.16
C TYR A 34 -0.78 5.60 -3.85
N GLU A 35 0.08 5.87 -4.84
CA GLU A 35 1.55 5.87 -4.75
C GLU A 35 2.02 6.78 -3.61
N ALA A 36 1.42 7.96 -3.45
CA ALA A 36 1.76 8.85 -2.34
C ALA A 36 1.47 8.20 -0.97
N GLY A 37 0.53 7.27 -0.86
CA GLY A 37 0.21 6.53 0.37
C GLY A 37 1.08 5.30 0.63
N VAL A 38 1.63 4.68 -0.41
CA VAL A 38 2.25 3.33 -0.32
C VAL A 38 3.73 3.30 -0.70
N ARG A 39 4.21 4.24 -1.54
CA ARG A 39 5.60 4.32 -1.97
C ARG A 39 6.42 5.09 -0.94
N VAL A 40 7.05 4.34 -0.03
CA VAL A 40 7.88 4.86 1.06
C VAL A 40 9.36 4.75 0.74
N PRO A 41 10.22 5.60 1.34
CA PRO A 41 11.66 5.39 1.24
C PRO A 41 12.05 4.06 1.90
N MET A 42 13.01 3.36 1.31
CA MET A 42 13.70 2.22 1.92
C MET A 42 15.19 2.35 1.57
N ILE A 43 16.04 2.50 2.58
CA ILE A 43 17.48 2.62 2.42
C ILE A 43 18.12 1.57 3.33
N ALA A 44 18.96 0.72 2.74
CA ALA A 44 19.68 -0.32 3.45
C ALA A 44 21.19 -0.07 3.36
N GLN A 45 21.92 -0.37 4.44
CA GLN A 45 23.36 -0.29 4.52
C GLN A 45 23.90 -1.50 5.27
N TRP A 46 24.93 -2.14 4.73
CA TRP A 46 25.72 -3.14 5.43
C TRP A 46 27.18 -2.94 5.02
N ALA A 47 27.93 -2.18 5.83
CA ALA A 47 29.23 -1.66 5.42
C ALA A 47 30.27 -2.75 5.10
N GLY A 48 30.21 -3.90 5.78
CA GLY A 48 31.08 -5.04 5.49
C GLY A 48 30.63 -5.93 4.33
N ARG A 49 29.53 -5.62 3.63
CA ARG A 49 28.91 -6.49 2.63
C ARG A 49 28.58 -5.80 1.31
N TRP A 50 27.89 -4.67 1.35
CA TRP A 50 27.35 -4.01 0.15
C TRP A 50 28.15 -2.78 -0.25
N LYS A 51 28.16 -2.49 -1.55
CA LYS A 51 28.77 -1.27 -2.08
C LYS A 51 27.79 -0.11 -1.94
N PRO A 52 28.24 1.09 -1.51
CA PRO A 52 27.37 2.24 -1.43
C PRO A 52 26.91 2.70 -2.83
N GLY A 53 25.73 3.30 -2.90
CA GLY A 53 25.21 3.93 -4.13
C GLY A 53 24.46 3.00 -5.08
N GLN A 54 24.22 1.73 -4.72
CA GLN A 54 23.34 0.83 -5.47
C GLN A 54 21.88 1.33 -5.42
N VAL A 55 21.16 1.16 -6.54
CA VAL A 55 19.71 1.41 -6.65
C VAL A 55 19.07 0.14 -7.19
N CYS A 56 18.08 -0.39 -6.46
CA CYS A 56 17.26 -1.52 -6.88
C CYS A 56 15.89 -0.98 -7.34
N GLU A 57 15.48 -1.31 -8.56
CA GLU A 57 14.20 -0.86 -9.14
C GLU A 57 13.11 -1.94 -9.02
N GLU A 58 13.46 -3.12 -8.53
CA GLU A 58 12.55 -4.24 -8.32
C GLU A 58 11.42 -3.90 -7.34
N LEU A 59 10.27 -4.52 -7.56
CA LEU A 59 9.10 -4.31 -6.70
C LEU A 59 9.32 -4.98 -5.33
N VAL A 60 9.61 -4.18 -4.31
CA VAL A 60 9.82 -4.63 -2.92
C VAL A 60 8.69 -4.19 -1.99
N SER A 61 8.48 -4.91 -0.89
CA SER A 61 7.47 -4.59 0.13
C SER A 61 8.01 -4.83 1.54
N THR A 62 7.38 -4.22 2.54
CA THR A 62 7.74 -4.41 3.95
C THR A 62 7.60 -5.86 4.42
N ILE A 63 6.81 -6.69 3.73
CA ILE A 63 6.70 -8.14 3.99
C ILE A 63 8.02 -8.89 3.67
N ASP A 64 8.89 -8.30 2.87
CA ASP A 64 10.20 -8.86 2.51
C ASP A 64 11.22 -8.73 3.66
N LEU A 65 10.95 -7.89 4.65
CA LEU A 65 11.89 -7.61 5.73
C LEU A 65 12.11 -8.80 6.66
N ALA A 66 11.03 -9.52 7.00
CA ALA A 66 11.13 -10.71 7.85
C ALA A 66 12.02 -11.80 7.26
N PRO A 67 11.82 -12.28 6.00
CA PRO A 67 12.72 -13.25 5.40
C PRO A 67 14.13 -12.69 5.18
N SER A 68 14.27 -11.38 4.91
CA SER A 68 15.59 -10.72 4.79
C SER A 68 16.38 -10.78 6.09
N PHE A 69 15.75 -10.46 7.23
CA PHE A 69 16.43 -10.46 8.53
C PHE A 69 16.79 -11.87 9.00
N LEU A 70 15.92 -12.86 8.76
CA LEU A 70 16.23 -14.25 9.07
C LEU A 70 17.42 -14.74 8.24
N SER A 71 17.40 -14.44 6.93
CA SER A 71 18.51 -14.79 6.04
C SER A 71 19.81 -14.06 6.41
N ALA A 72 19.75 -12.79 6.83
CA ALA A 72 20.91 -12.04 7.33
C ALA A 72 21.48 -12.63 8.63
N ALA A 73 20.60 -13.09 9.52
CA ALA A 73 20.96 -13.73 10.79
C ALA A 73 21.35 -15.20 10.66
N GLN A 74 21.28 -15.78 9.45
CA GLN A 74 21.45 -17.23 9.20
C GLN A 74 20.49 -18.08 10.05
N ALA A 75 19.31 -17.54 10.33
CA ALA A 75 18.24 -18.22 11.03
C ALA A 75 17.39 -19.06 10.07
N PRO A 76 16.64 -20.06 10.57
CA PRO A 76 15.71 -20.83 9.75
C PRO A 76 14.71 -19.93 9.01
N PRO A 77 14.34 -20.25 7.76
CA PRO A 77 13.36 -19.49 6.99
C PRO A 77 11.95 -19.62 7.59
N LEU A 78 11.06 -18.68 7.25
CA LEU A 78 9.64 -18.80 7.56
C LEU A 78 9.02 -19.91 6.71
N GLU A 79 8.26 -20.80 7.35
CA GLU A 79 7.53 -21.87 6.63
C GLU A 79 6.45 -21.32 5.70
N ARG A 80 5.82 -20.19 6.08
CA ARG A 80 4.77 -19.53 5.29
C ARG A 80 5.00 -18.02 5.30
N THR A 81 5.36 -17.46 4.15
CA THR A 81 5.50 -16.02 3.95
C THR A 81 5.18 -15.66 2.51
N ALA A 82 4.57 -14.48 2.31
CA ALA A 82 4.38 -13.89 0.99
C ALA A 82 5.59 -13.02 0.56
N GLY A 83 6.50 -12.71 1.49
CA GLY A 83 7.71 -11.95 1.21
C GLY A 83 8.87 -12.82 0.75
N GLN A 84 9.84 -12.20 0.08
CA GLN A 84 11.09 -12.84 -0.35
C GLN A 84 12.27 -12.08 0.25
N SER A 85 13.37 -12.78 0.55
CA SER A 85 14.58 -12.11 1.06
C SER A 85 15.11 -11.11 0.03
N LEU A 86 15.41 -9.88 0.49
CA LEU A 86 16.04 -8.82 -0.31
C LEU A 86 17.54 -9.05 -0.49
N LEU A 87 18.16 -9.95 0.28
CA LEU A 87 19.61 -10.15 0.27
C LEU A 87 20.16 -10.47 -1.13
N PRO A 88 19.57 -11.36 -1.94
CA PRO A 88 20.05 -11.61 -3.29
C PRO A 88 20.07 -10.37 -4.19
N LEU A 89 19.07 -9.49 -4.07
CA LEU A 89 19.05 -8.20 -4.78
C LEU A 89 20.12 -7.24 -4.26
N LEU A 90 20.23 -7.11 -2.94
CA LEU A 90 21.18 -6.18 -2.30
C LEU A 90 22.64 -6.62 -2.47
N ASP A 91 22.88 -7.93 -2.63
CA ASP A 91 24.20 -8.50 -2.98
C ASP A 91 24.57 -8.26 -4.47
N GLY A 92 23.69 -7.64 -5.25
CA GLY A 92 23.90 -7.34 -6.68
C GLY A 92 23.63 -8.52 -7.61
N GLY A 93 22.86 -9.51 -7.16
CA GLY A 93 22.38 -10.61 -8.00
C GLY A 93 21.09 -10.27 -8.75
N GLU A 94 20.71 -11.17 -9.66
CA GLU A 94 19.48 -11.08 -10.46
C GLU A 94 18.59 -12.31 -10.16
N PRO A 95 18.00 -12.41 -8.95
CA PRO A 95 17.13 -13.52 -8.61
C PRO A 95 15.85 -13.50 -9.47
N GLU A 96 15.20 -14.67 -9.59
CA GLU A 96 13.80 -14.67 -10.01
C GLU A 96 12.99 -13.84 -8.99
N TRP A 97 12.23 -12.86 -9.49
CA TRP A 97 11.54 -11.89 -8.64
C TRP A 97 10.06 -11.78 -9.00
N ARG A 98 9.29 -11.22 -8.08
CA ARG A 98 7.85 -11.01 -8.30
C ARG A 98 7.61 -10.01 -9.43
N ARG A 99 6.64 -10.34 -10.27
CA ARG A 99 6.14 -9.43 -11.31
C ARG A 99 5.15 -8.40 -10.77
N PHE A 100 4.39 -8.78 -9.74
CA PHE A 100 3.31 -7.96 -9.18
C PHE A 100 3.54 -7.64 -7.70
N LEU A 101 3.13 -6.44 -7.30
CA LEU A 101 3.08 -5.99 -5.91
C LEU A 101 1.65 -5.66 -5.53
N PHE A 102 1.18 -6.23 -4.43
CA PHE A 102 -0.20 -6.06 -3.95
C PHE A 102 -0.25 -5.13 -2.74
N THR A 103 -1.33 -4.39 -2.60
CA THR A 103 -1.58 -3.52 -1.44
C THR A 103 -3.06 -3.53 -1.09
N GLU A 104 -3.34 -3.44 0.21
CA GLU A 104 -4.70 -3.41 0.72
C GLU A 104 -4.86 -2.29 1.75
N PHE A 105 -6.01 -1.63 1.69
CA PHE A 105 -6.48 -0.74 2.74
C PHE A 105 -7.91 -1.17 3.11
N HIS A 106 -8.24 -1.07 4.40
CA HIS A 106 -9.55 -1.50 4.92
C HIS A 106 -10.19 -0.37 5.74
N THR A 107 -9.58 -0.10 6.89
CA THR A 107 -10.04 0.89 7.85
C THR A 107 -8.88 1.50 8.61
N HIS A 108 -9.01 2.76 9.03
CA HIS A 108 -8.18 3.34 10.07
C HIS A 108 -9.02 3.76 11.28
N ALA A 109 -9.17 2.80 12.19
CA ALA A 109 -9.85 2.90 13.49
C ALA A 109 -11.38 3.01 13.50
N ALA A 110 -12.03 3.80 12.65
CA ALA A 110 -13.46 4.14 12.79
C ALA A 110 -14.09 4.59 11.47
N LYS A 111 -15.42 4.85 11.47
CA LYS A 111 -16.22 5.30 10.31
C LYS A 111 -15.51 6.30 9.39
N PRO A 112 -14.85 7.37 9.88
CA PRO A 112 -14.26 8.37 8.99
C PRO A 112 -13.12 7.87 8.11
N ASN A 113 -12.66 6.64 8.30
CA ASN A 113 -11.59 6.02 7.51
C ASN A 113 -11.97 4.62 7.02
N PHE A 114 -13.25 4.27 6.98
CA PHE A 114 -13.69 3.01 6.42
C PHE A 114 -13.92 3.18 4.92
N TYR A 115 -12.94 2.75 4.12
CA TYR A 115 -13.05 2.76 2.67
C TYR A 115 -12.13 1.68 2.07
N PRO A 116 -12.54 0.41 2.07
CA PRO A 116 -11.67 -0.66 1.65
C PRO A 116 -11.27 -0.56 0.17
N GLN A 117 -9.97 -0.68 -0.07
CA GLN A 117 -9.33 -0.68 -1.38
C GLN A 117 -8.40 -1.89 -1.50
N ARG A 118 -8.25 -2.36 -2.73
CA ARG A 118 -7.26 -3.35 -3.14
C ARG A 118 -6.48 -2.77 -4.30
N ALA A 119 -5.18 -3.05 -4.38
CA ALA A 119 -4.37 -2.58 -5.48
C ALA A 119 -3.35 -3.63 -5.88
N VAL A 120 -3.02 -3.61 -7.16
CA VAL A 120 -1.91 -4.37 -7.74
C VAL A 120 -1.14 -3.44 -8.67
N ARG A 121 0.18 -3.58 -8.70
CA ARG A 121 1.01 -2.95 -9.72
C ARG A 121 2.02 -3.92 -10.29
N ASP A 122 2.40 -3.70 -11.53
CA ASP A 122 3.63 -4.22 -12.09
C ASP A 122 4.71 -3.11 -12.16
N ALA A 123 5.72 -3.30 -13.01
CA ALA A 123 6.78 -2.32 -13.22
C ALA A 123 6.29 -0.97 -13.78
N ARG A 124 5.14 -0.94 -14.48
CA ARG A 124 4.62 0.25 -15.18
C ARG A 124 3.24 0.65 -14.72
N TYR A 125 2.28 -0.26 -14.71
CA TYR A 125 0.89 0.04 -14.46
C TYR A 125 0.48 -0.32 -13.04
N LYS A 126 -0.50 0.41 -12.53
CA LYS A 126 -1.14 0.14 -11.25
C LYS A 126 -2.65 0.24 -11.36
N LEU A 127 -3.31 -0.76 -10.81
CA LEU A 127 -4.76 -0.84 -10.70
C LEU A 127 -5.15 -0.70 -9.23
N ILE A 128 -6.13 0.16 -8.95
CA ILE A 128 -6.83 0.23 -7.67
C ILE A 128 -8.27 -0.24 -7.89
N GLU A 129 -8.72 -1.22 -7.12
CA GLU A 129 -10.11 -1.63 -6.98
C GLU A 129 -10.71 -1.02 -5.71
N ASN A 130 -11.71 -0.17 -5.87
CA ASN A 130 -12.53 0.37 -4.79
C ASN A 130 -13.71 -0.56 -4.52
N LEU A 131 -13.81 -1.08 -3.30
CA LEU A 131 -14.85 -2.07 -2.96
C LEU A 131 -16.22 -1.43 -2.67
N MET A 132 -16.30 -0.09 -2.63
CA MET A 132 -17.55 0.67 -2.46
C MET A 132 -17.67 1.74 -3.57
N PRO A 133 -17.72 1.34 -4.85
CA PRO A 133 -17.68 2.29 -5.96
C PRO A 133 -18.85 3.26 -5.95
N GLY A 134 -18.58 4.54 -6.26
CA GLY A 134 -19.60 5.59 -6.29
C GLY A 134 -20.08 6.07 -4.91
N VAL A 135 -19.58 5.48 -3.82
CA VAL A 135 -19.82 5.97 -2.46
C VAL A 135 -18.80 7.04 -2.12
N GLU A 136 -19.23 8.11 -1.45
CA GLU A 136 -18.30 9.15 -1.00
C GLU A 136 -17.32 8.57 0.03
N ASN A 137 -16.02 8.72 -0.21
CA ASN A 137 -14.97 8.26 0.68
C ASN A 137 -14.89 9.18 1.92
N PRO A 138 -15.28 8.71 3.12
CA PRO A 138 -15.29 9.55 4.31
C PRO A 138 -13.88 10.00 4.74
N GLY A 139 -12.84 9.30 4.27
CA GLY A 139 -11.44 9.66 4.49
C GLY A 139 -11.02 10.95 3.81
N TYR A 140 -11.77 11.39 2.78
CA TYR A 140 -11.52 12.65 2.08
C TYR A 140 -11.71 13.83 3.04
N ASP A 141 -12.92 14.03 3.55
CA ASP A 141 -13.23 15.14 4.46
C ASP A 141 -12.48 14.99 5.80
N PHE A 142 -12.33 13.76 6.29
CA PHE A 142 -11.57 13.52 7.52
C PHE A 142 -10.12 13.99 7.41
N THR A 143 -9.46 13.80 6.27
CA THR A 143 -8.05 14.22 6.10
C THR A 143 -7.96 15.71 5.83
N ASN A 144 -8.92 16.23 5.06
CA ASN A 144 -8.95 17.63 4.65
C ASN A 144 -9.17 18.61 5.81
N LYS A 145 -9.93 18.22 6.85
CA LYS A 145 -10.20 19.07 8.03
C LYS A 145 -8.95 19.48 8.82
N GLU A 146 -7.84 18.76 8.66
CA GLU A 146 -6.58 19.06 9.35
C GLU A 146 -5.72 20.06 8.55
N PHE A 147 -6.14 20.45 7.33
CA PHE A 147 -5.38 21.30 6.42
C PHE A 147 -6.26 22.34 5.70
N ASP A 148 -6.46 23.50 6.33
CA ASP A 148 -7.32 24.58 5.82
C ASP A 148 -6.97 25.07 4.40
N SER A 149 -5.72 24.92 3.97
CA SER A 149 -5.26 25.39 2.65
C SER A 149 -5.51 24.42 1.50
N VAL A 150 -5.80 23.15 1.78
CA VAL A 150 -5.91 22.10 0.75
C VAL A 150 -7.08 22.32 -0.21
N PRO A 151 -8.30 22.68 0.21
CA PRO A 151 -9.40 22.95 -0.72
C PRO A 151 -9.06 24.03 -1.74
N ALA A 152 -8.50 25.15 -1.28
CA ALA A 152 -8.11 26.26 -2.14
C ALA A 152 -6.95 25.88 -3.08
N ALA A 153 -5.98 25.10 -2.59
CA ALA A 153 -4.88 24.61 -3.40
C ALA A 153 -5.36 23.66 -4.52
N VAL A 154 -6.30 22.76 -4.22
CA VAL A 154 -6.91 21.88 -5.23
C VAL A 154 -7.66 22.70 -6.26
N GLU A 155 -8.51 23.65 -5.84
CA GLU A 155 -9.27 24.48 -6.77
C GLU A 155 -8.36 25.29 -7.72
N ALA A 156 -7.23 25.78 -7.23
CA ALA A 156 -6.24 26.50 -8.03
C ALA A 156 -5.33 25.60 -8.89
N ALA A 157 -5.37 24.27 -8.71
CA ALA A 157 -4.50 23.33 -9.41
C ALA A 157 -4.93 23.10 -10.88
N PRO A 158 -4.07 22.50 -11.73
CA PRO A 158 -4.45 22.10 -13.09
C PRO A 158 -5.69 21.20 -13.14
N PRO A 159 -6.45 21.18 -14.26
CA PRO A 159 -7.66 20.39 -14.39
C PRO A 159 -7.47 18.90 -14.06
N GLU A 160 -6.36 18.28 -14.48
CA GLU A 160 -6.07 16.89 -14.18
C GLU A 160 -5.92 16.61 -12.67
N VAL A 161 -5.36 17.56 -11.93
CA VAL A 161 -5.20 17.45 -10.48
C VAL A 161 -6.55 17.58 -9.79
N ARG A 162 -7.35 18.59 -10.16
CA ARG A 162 -8.72 18.75 -9.62
C ARG A 162 -9.55 17.48 -9.82
N GLU A 163 -9.47 16.92 -11.02
CA GLU A 163 -10.18 15.71 -11.39
C GLU A 163 -9.70 14.49 -10.58
N ALA A 164 -8.40 14.35 -10.31
CA ALA A 164 -7.86 13.28 -9.45
C ALA A 164 -8.38 13.36 -8.00
N TYR A 165 -8.51 14.57 -7.45
CA TYR A 165 -9.04 14.76 -6.10
C TYR A 165 -10.56 14.58 -6.05
N ARG A 166 -11.29 15.01 -7.08
CA ARG A 166 -12.72 14.69 -7.25
C ARG A 166 -12.94 13.18 -7.33
N ARG A 167 -12.11 12.46 -8.08
CA ARG A 167 -12.14 11.00 -8.18
C ARG A 167 -11.89 10.34 -6.83
N MET A 168 -10.86 10.75 -6.08
CA MET A 168 -10.62 10.23 -4.73
C MET A 168 -11.84 10.39 -3.80
N LYS A 169 -12.58 11.50 -3.94
CA LYS A 169 -13.78 11.75 -3.13
C LYS A 169 -14.91 10.77 -3.44
N THR A 170 -15.10 10.40 -4.71
CA THR A 170 -16.17 9.46 -5.13
C THR A 170 -15.63 8.56 -6.25
N PRO A 171 -14.82 7.54 -5.91
CA PRO A 171 -14.06 6.81 -6.92
C PRO A 171 -14.90 5.75 -7.64
N PRO A 172 -14.59 5.46 -8.92
CA PRO A 172 -15.18 4.34 -9.66
C PRO A 172 -14.67 3.01 -9.09
N ARG A 173 -15.19 1.89 -9.61
CA ARG A 173 -14.71 0.55 -9.19
C ARG A 173 -13.23 0.38 -9.47
N TYR A 174 -12.77 0.72 -10.67
CA TYR A 174 -11.39 0.56 -11.08
C TYR A 174 -10.77 1.90 -11.42
N GLU A 175 -9.54 2.12 -10.97
CA GLU A 175 -8.67 3.21 -11.38
C GLU A 175 -7.37 2.61 -11.92
N LEU A 176 -6.98 2.93 -13.15
CA LEU A 176 -5.76 2.41 -13.79
C LEU A 176 -4.79 3.56 -14.07
N TYR A 177 -3.54 3.42 -13.64
CA TYR A 177 -2.52 4.45 -13.79
C TYR A 177 -1.27 3.91 -14.48
N ASP A 178 -0.71 4.69 -15.41
CA ASP A 178 0.63 4.46 -15.98
C ASP A 178 1.67 5.22 -15.16
N LEU A 179 2.35 4.53 -14.25
CA LEU A 179 3.30 5.13 -13.32
C LEU A 179 4.57 5.65 -14.00
N ARG A 180 4.81 5.31 -15.27
CA ARG A 180 5.96 5.83 -16.03
C ARG A 180 5.69 7.25 -16.54
N THR A 181 4.47 7.51 -17.02
CA THR A 181 4.10 8.82 -17.56
C THR A 181 3.32 9.68 -16.57
N ASP A 182 2.70 9.07 -15.58
CA ASP A 182 1.89 9.69 -14.54
C ASP A 182 2.25 9.11 -13.15
N PRO A 183 3.43 9.43 -12.61
CA PRO A 183 3.90 8.89 -11.34
C PRO A 183 3.10 9.38 -10.12
N TYR A 184 2.19 10.34 -10.30
CA TYR A 184 1.32 10.90 -9.25
C TYR A 184 -0.13 10.38 -9.33
N GLU A 185 -0.43 9.56 -10.35
CA GLU A 185 -1.73 8.91 -10.56
C GLU A 185 -2.89 9.92 -10.70
N PHE A 186 -2.69 10.99 -11.48
CA PHE A 186 -3.74 11.98 -11.72
C PHE A 186 -4.67 11.61 -12.88
N ARG A 187 -4.16 10.85 -13.86
CA ARG A 187 -4.87 10.45 -15.07
C ARG A 187 -5.29 8.99 -14.99
N ASP A 188 -6.58 8.79 -14.72
CA ASP A 188 -7.18 7.45 -14.77
C ASP A 188 -7.36 6.99 -16.24
N LEU A 189 -6.90 5.77 -16.50
CA LEU A 189 -6.92 5.09 -17.80
C LEU A 189 -7.90 3.92 -17.82
N SER A 190 -8.71 3.75 -16.76
CA SER A 190 -9.61 2.59 -16.60
C SER A 190 -10.65 2.47 -17.72
N GLU A 191 -11.07 3.59 -18.31
CA GLU A 191 -12.01 3.62 -19.44
C GLU A 191 -11.31 3.71 -20.81
N SER A 192 -9.97 3.68 -20.87
CA SER A 192 -9.21 3.82 -22.10
C SER A 192 -9.17 2.50 -22.90
N PRO A 193 -9.70 2.44 -24.14
CA PRO A 193 -9.64 1.23 -24.95
C PRO A 193 -8.20 0.75 -25.22
N GLU A 194 -7.26 1.69 -25.38
CA GLU A 194 -5.83 1.39 -25.59
C GLU A 194 -5.17 0.66 -24.40
N HIS A 195 -5.72 0.81 -23.18
CA HIS A 195 -5.17 0.26 -21.94
C HIS A 195 -6.00 -0.93 -21.41
N ALA A 196 -7.02 -1.37 -22.15
CA ALA A 196 -7.93 -2.43 -21.72
C ALA A 196 -7.20 -3.76 -21.42
N ALA A 197 -6.13 -4.08 -22.17
CA ALA A 197 -5.33 -5.27 -21.93
C ALA A 197 -4.57 -5.20 -20.59
N ALA A 198 -3.99 -4.05 -20.26
CA ALA A 198 -3.29 -3.84 -18.99
C ALA A 198 -4.28 -3.87 -17.81
N LEU A 199 -5.46 -3.27 -17.98
CA LEU A 199 -6.54 -3.36 -16.98
C LEU A 199 -6.93 -4.82 -16.73
N ALA A 200 -7.19 -5.59 -17.79
CA ALA A 200 -7.63 -6.97 -17.68
C ALA A 200 -6.57 -7.86 -17.01
N GLU A 201 -5.30 -7.67 -17.36
CA GLU A 201 -4.20 -8.43 -16.75
C GLU A 201 -4.06 -8.13 -15.25
N LEU A 202 -4.03 -6.85 -14.87
CA LEU A 202 -3.93 -6.46 -13.46
C LEU A 202 -5.18 -6.86 -12.67
N ALA A 203 -6.38 -6.69 -13.23
CA ALA A 203 -7.62 -7.09 -12.57
C ALA A 203 -7.64 -8.60 -12.31
N LYS A 204 -7.18 -9.40 -13.27
CA LYS A 204 -7.03 -10.85 -13.11
C LYS A 204 -6.00 -11.18 -12.02
N ALA A 205 -4.81 -10.59 -12.07
CA ALA A 205 -3.76 -10.84 -11.07
C ALA A 205 -4.23 -10.46 -9.65
N LEU A 206 -5.00 -9.37 -9.53
CA LEU A 206 -5.58 -8.95 -8.26
C LEU A 206 -6.62 -9.95 -7.76
N ASP A 207 -7.53 -10.40 -8.63
CA ASP A 207 -8.56 -11.39 -8.28
C ASP A 207 -7.94 -12.73 -7.83
N GLU A 208 -6.94 -13.23 -8.55
CA GLU A 208 -6.20 -14.44 -8.19
C GLU A 208 -5.52 -14.28 -6.83
N TRP A 209 -4.81 -13.17 -6.59
CA TRP A 209 -4.18 -12.90 -5.30
C TRP A 209 -5.19 -12.80 -4.16
N ARG A 210 -6.36 -12.19 -4.38
CA ARG A 210 -7.42 -12.09 -3.37
C ARG A 210 -7.96 -13.47 -3.01
N HIS A 211 -8.14 -14.37 -3.98
CA HIS A 211 -8.56 -15.74 -3.71
C HIS A 211 -7.47 -16.54 -2.99
N ASP A 212 -6.22 -16.46 -3.45
CA ASP A 212 -5.08 -17.17 -2.85
C ASP A 212 -4.81 -16.74 -1.41
N SER A 213 -4.99 -15.45 -1.12
CA SER A 213 -4.86 -14.89 0.23
C SER A 213 -6.10 -15.06 1.10
N GLN A 214 -7.17 -15.66 0.55
CA GLN A 214 -8.46 -15.84 1.22
C GLN A 214 -9.04 -14.53 1.73
N ASP A 215 -9.01 -13.49 0.90
CA ASP A 215 -9.52 -12.15 1.21
C ASP A 215 -11.01 -12.22 1.59
N PRO A 216 -11.38 -11.94 2.86
CA PRO A 216 -12.76 -12.06 3.32
C PRO A 216 -13.70 -11.06 2.65
N LEU A 217 -13.17 -9.96 2.08
CA LEU A 217 -13.97 -8.97 1.37
C LEU A 217 -14.29 -9.36 -0.08
N LEU A 218 -13.94 -10.59 -0.50
CA LEU A 218 -14.55 -11.22 -1.67
C LEU A 218 -16.04 -11.54 -1.43
N ASP A 219 -16.42 -11.79 -0.18
CA ASP A 219 -17.82 -11.97 0.22
C ASP A 219 -18.48 -10.59 0.47
N ALA A 220 -19.51 -10.29 -0.33
CA ALA A 220 -20.27 -9.06 -0.21
C ALA A 220 -20.98 -8.94 1.15
N GLU A 221 -21.45 -10.05 1.74
CA GLU A 221 -22.08 -10.03 3.05
C GLU A 221 -21.05 -9.67 4.14
N ALA A 222 -19.84 -10.22 4.06
CA ALA A 222 -18.76 -9.90 4.99
C ALA A 222 -18.35 -8.42 4.90
N LEU A 223 -18.31 -7.85 3.69
CA LEU A 223 -18.07 -6.42 3.49
C LEU A 223 -19.17 -5.55 4.12
N ASP A 224 -20.44 -5.87 3.87
CA ASP A 224 -21.57 -5.12 4.42
C ASP A 224 -21.61 -5.18 5.95
N ARG A 225 -21.37 -6.36 6.54
CA ARG A 225 -21.30 -6.54 8.00
C ARG A 225 -20.15 -5.75 8.61
N LEU A 226 -18.96 -5.80 8.02
CA LEU A 226 -17.82 -5.01 8.50
C LEU A 226 -18.12 -3.52 8.42
N ARG A 227 -18.73 -3.07 7.31
CA ARG A 227 -19.12 -1.66 7.16
C ARG A 227 -20.09 -1.25 8.26
N GLU A 228 -21.14 -2.01 8.50
CA GLU A 228 -22.13 -1.71 9.54
C GLU A 228 -21.48 -1.64 10.92
N GLU A 229 -20.62 -2.59 11.24
CA GLU A 229 -19.91 -2.65 12.52
C GLU A 229 -18.98 -1.45 12.72
N VAL A 230 -18.13 -1.14 11.75
CA VAL A 230 -17.19 -0.01 11.84
C VAL A 230 -17.92 1.34 11.81
N CYS A 231 -18.99 1.46 11.02
CA CYS A 231 -19.72 2.72 10.87
C CYS A 231 -20.52 3.14 12.10
N GLN A 232 -20.69 2.26 13.10
CA GLN A 232 -21.28 2.62 14.40
C GLN A 232 -20.43 3.63 15.17
N PHE A 233 -19.12 3.68 14.90
CA PHE A 233 -18.17 4.50 15.67
C PHE A 233 -17.62 5.64 14.81
N SER A 234 -17.84 6.88 15.25
CA SER A 234 -17.21 8.06 14.62
C SER A 234 -15.88 8.45 15.28
N LYS A 235 -15.62 7.97 16.51
CA LYS A 235 -14.41 8.29 17.28
C LYS A 235 -13.55 7.04 17.48
N LYS A 236 -12.24 7.20 17.27
CA LYS A 236 -11.23 6.14 17.48
C LYS A 236 -11.21 5.58 18.90
N LYS A 237 -11.51 6.39 19.92
CA LYS A 237 -11.55 5.93 21.32
C LYS A 237 -12.65 4.88 21.54
N ASP A 238 -13.82 5.11 20.98
CA ASP A 238 -14.99 4.24 21.17
C ASP A 238 -14.80 2.93 20.39
N ALA A 239 -14.32 3.03 19.15
CA ALA A 239 -13.98 1.86 18.32
C ALA A 239 -12.89 0.98 18.95
N LYS A 240 -11.89 1.58 19.63
CA LYS A 240 -10.84 0.82 20.35
C LYS A 240 -11.37 0.02 21.54
N ALA A 241 -12.45 0.50 22.18
CA ALA A 241 -13.07 -0.18 23.31
C ALA A 241 -14.06 -1.26 22.86
N HIS A 242 -14.41 -1.30 21.57
CA HIS A 242 -15.37 -2.25 21.02
C HIS A 242 -14.73 -3.64 20.83
N LYS A 243 -15.48 -4.68 21.19
CA LYS A 243 -15.13 -6.07 20.88
C LYS A 243 -15.67 -6.38 19.49
N TRP A 244 -14.76 -6.52 18.53
CA TRP A 244 -15.11 -6.75 17.13
C TRP A 244 -15.62 -8.17 16.86
N ALA A 245 -16.67 -8.27 16.05
CA ALA A 245 -17.30 -9.48 15.57
C ALA A 245 -16.72 -9.98 14.23
N TYR A 246 -15.91 -9.19 13.51
CA TYR A 246 -15.28 -9.61 12.25
C TYR A 246 -14.57 -10.97 12.28
N PRO A 247 -13.92 -11.40 13.38
CA PRO A 247 -13.34 -12.74 13.42
C PRO A 247 -14.38 -13.86 13.24
N GLU A 248 -15.62 -13.63 13.64
CA GLU A 248 -16.72 -14.61 13.56
C GLU A 248 -17.26 -14.78 12.14
N TYR A 249 -16.97 -13.87 11.21
CA TYR A 249 -17.45 -13.94 9.83
C TYR A 249 -16.34 -13.87 8.77
N PHE A 250 -15.10 -13.48 9.13
CA PHE A 250 -13.95 -13.56 8.24
C PHE A 250 -13.30 -14.94 8.21
N PHE A 251 -13.34 -15.66 9.34
CA PHE A 251 -12.63 -16.92 9.50
C PHE A 251 -13.58 -18.11 9.72
N ARG A 252 -14.80 -18.02 9.16
CA ARG A 252 -15.72 -19.17 9.18
C ARG A 252 -15.10 -20.29 8.36
N SER A 253 -14.82 -21.40 9.03
CA SER A 253 -14.36 -22.67 8.47
C SER A 253 -15.43 -23.33 7.61
#